data_AF-A0A5N7SLJ0-F1
#
_entry.id   AF-A0A5N7SLJ0-F1
#
_cell.length_a   1.000
_cell.length_b   1.000
_cell.length_c   1.000
_cell.angle_alpha   90.00
_cell.angle_beta   90.00
_cell.angle_gamma   90.00
#
_symmetry.space_group_name_H-M   'P 1'
#
loop_
_entity.id
_entity.type
_entity.pdbx_description
1 polymer ?
#
loop_
_entity_poly.entity_id
_entity_poly.type
_entity_poly.pdbx_seq_one_letter_code
_entity_poly.pdbx_strand_id
1 'polypeptide(L)'
;FLLAATLRDRCQPAQAGLLARMANRASLPVLAAVSAVTQQDPSLDRPIYQYIQHRADATQCGQPLKMPLAGGRSMAVDIEQYARTFPDSYFDPQRSSEPRDFGGLSLQQRAGNACNSVVYSVLPLGGTDWRCSSLRANARARVRGLCEDELRRQHGSTGGELDTGVGQGMQAAVVSAIAALPEDCR
;
A
#
# COMPACT_ATOMS: atom_id res chain seq x y z
N PHE A 1 8.26 1.79 5.86
CA PHE A 1 8.14 1.33 4.46
C PHE A 1 9.47 0.94 3.82
N LEU A 2 10.37 1.87 3.46
CA LEU A 2 11.55 1.58 2.63
C LEU A 2 12.41 0.43 3.20
N LEU A 3 12.74 0.47 4.50
CA LEU A 3 13.45 -0.62 5.17
C LEU A 3 12.74 -1.98 5.08
N ALA A 4 11.42 -2.00 5.28
CA ALA A 4 10.63 -3.22 5.22
C ALA A 4 10.56 -3.78 3.80
N ALA A 5 10.41 -2.91 2.80
CA ALA A 5 10.41 -3.29 1.38
C ALA A 5 11.78 -3.84 0.96
N THR A 6 12.88 -3.14 1.27
CA THR A 6 14.25 -3.58 0.96
C THR A 6 14.58 -4.92 1.62
N LEU A 7 14.29 -5.07 2.92
CA LEU A 7 14.54 -6.32 3.63
C LEU A 7 13.72 -7.47 3.02
N ARG A 8 12.45 -7.22 2.69
CA ARG A 8 11.60 -8.25 2.10
C ARG A 8 12.06 -8.67 0.72
N ASP A 9 12.38 -7.72 -0.15
CA ASP A 9 12.81 -8.01 -1.52
C ASP A 9 14.08 -8.88 -1.51
N ARG A 10 14.99 -8.65 -0.56
CA ARG A 10 16.15 -9.51 -0.34
C ARG A 10 15.79 -10.91 0.17
N CYS A 11 14.84 -11.01 1.10
CA CYS A 11 14.45 -12.29 1.71
C CYS A 11 13.47 -13.13 0.86
N GLN A 12 12.75 -12.51 -0.08
CA GLN A 12 11.76 -13.13 -0.96
C GLN A 12 11.97 -12.64 -2.41
N PRO A 13 13.10 -12.99 -3.06
CA PRO A 13 13.49 -12.42 -4.35
C PRO A 13 12.48 -12.69 -5.48
N ALA A 14 11.77 -13.82 -5.44
CA ALA A 14 10.69 -14.14 -6.39
C ALA A 14 9.49 -13.17 -6.32
N GLN A 15 9.39 -12.41 -5.23
CA GLN A 15 8.35 -11.43 -4.97
C GLN A 15 8.92 -10.01 -4.80
N ALA A 16 10.13 -9.78 -5.32
CA ALA A 16 10.77 -8.47 -5.25
C ALA A 16 9.95 -7.40 -5.96
N GLY A 17 9.89 -6.20 -5.38
CA GLY A 17 9.22 -5.04 -5.96
C GLY A 17 7.69 -5.05 -5.88
N LEU A 18 7.05 -6.08 -5.31
CA LEU A 18 5.58 -6.09 -5.14
C LEU A 18 5.12 -4.97 -4.21
N LEU A 19 5.81 -4.76 -3.08
CA LEU A 19 5.50 -3.68 -2.14
C LEU A 19 5.74 -2.31 -2.77
N ALA A 20 6.83 -2.14 -3.54
CA ALA A 20 7.10 -0.90 -4.27
C ALA A 20 6.01 -0.59 -5.30
N ARG A 21 5.58 -1.59 -6.08
CA ARG A 21 4.50 -1.44 -7.06
C ARG A 21 3.18 -1.04 -6.39
N MET A 22 2.83 -1.70 -5.29
CA MET A 22 1.62 -1.37 -4.53
C MET A 22 1.73 0.03 -3.89
N ALA A 23 2.89 0.42 -3.39
CA ALA A 23 3.14 1.74 -2.80
C ALA A 23 3.02 2.87 -3.84
N ASN A 24 3.57 2.67 -5.04
CA ASN A 24 3.41 3.63 -6.15
C ASN A 24 1.94 3.78 -6.54
N ARG A 25 1.22 2.66 -6.64
CA ARG A 25 -0.22 2.67 -6.94
C ARG A 25 -1.08 3.30 -5.85
N ALA A 26 -0.65 3.20 -4.60
CA ALA A 26 -1.29 3.85 -3.46
C ALA A 26 -0.83 5.30 -3.26
N SER A 27 0.03 5.83 -4.14
CA SER A 27 0.57 7.19 -4.07
C SER A 27 1.15 7.51 -2.69
N LEU A 28 1.88 6.56 -2.09
CA LEU A 28 2.31 6.70 -0.70
C LEU A 28 3.25 7.93 -0.53
N PRO A 29 2.99 8.79 0.47
CA PRO A 29 3.70 10.07 0.63
C PRO A 29 5.23 9.94 0.71
N VAL A 30 5.73 8.84 1.27
CA VAL A 30 7.17 8.61 1.41
C VAL A 30 7.90 8.60 0.06
N LEU A 31 7.25 8.13 -1.01
CA LEU A 31 7.88 8.06 -2.33
C LEU A 31 8.03 9.46 -2.93
N ALA A 32 6.98 10.27 -2.83
CA ALA A 32 7.02 11.67 -3.24
C ALA A 32 8.01 12.48 -2.40
N ALA A 33 8.05 12.27 -1.08
CA ALA A 33 8.96 12.97 -0.18
C ALA A 33 10.43 12.67 -0.48
N VAL A 34 10.79 11.40 -0.69
CA VAL A 34 12.16 11.04 -1.08
C VAL A 34 12.52 11.68 -2.42
N SER A 35 11.64 11.61 -3.41
CA SER A 35 11.87 12.25 -4.72
C SER A 35 12.05 13.76 -4.60
N ALA A 36 11.27 14.44 -3.74
CA ALA A 36 11.39 15.89 -3.55
C ALA A 36 12.72 16.25 -2.89
N VAL A 37 13.15 15.50 -1.88
CA VAL A 37 14.44 15.71 -1.20
C VAL A 37 15.61 15.50 -2.15
N THR A 38 15.59 14.44 -2.96
CA THR A 38 16.69 14.16 -3.91
C THR A 38 16.68 15.09 -5.11
N GLN A 39 15.55 15.72 -5.46
CA GLN A 39 15.50 16.80 -6.45
C GLN A 39 16.12 18.10 -5.91
N GLN A 40 15.89 18.41 -4.63
CA GLN A 40 16.47 19.60 -3.99
C GLN A 40 17.97 19.44 -3.74
N ASP A 41 18.39 18.24 -3.35
CA ASP A 41 19.80 17.90 -3.15
C ASP A 41 20.11 16.50 -3.74
N PRO A 42 20.54 16.43 -5.01
CA PRO A 42 20.90 15.18 -5.67
C PRO A 42 22.03 14.41 -4.99
N SER A 43 22.86 15.08 -4.17
CA SER A 43 23.94 14.40 -3.44
C SER A 43 23.42 13.47 -2.35
N LEU A 44 22.17 13.66 -1.88
CA LEU A 44 21.54 12.84 -0.86
C LEU A 44 20.97 11.52 -1.38
N ASP A 45 20.79 11.37 -2.70
CA ASP A 45 20.19 10.17 -3.30
C ASP A 45 20.94 8.91 -2.87
N ARG A 46 22.24 8.85 -3.15
CA ARG A 46 23.09 7.70 -2.82
C ARG A 46 23.21 7.46 -1.30
N PRO A 47 23.49 8.46 -0.44
CA PRO A 47 23.50 8.30 1.01
C PRO A 47 22.19 7.75 1.60
N ILE A 48 21.04 8.23 1.14
CA ILE A 48 19.73 7.75 1.62
C ILE A 48 19.57 6.25 1.32
N TYR A 49 19.82 5.84 0.08
CA TYR A 49 19.71 4.42 -0.29
C TYR A 49 20.75 3.55 0.42
N GLN A 50 21.99 4.02 0.59
CA GLN A 50 23.02 3.30 1.35
C GLN A 50 22.62 3.11 2.81
N TYR A 51 22.06 4.14 3.44
CA TYR A 51 21.57 4.05 4.81
C TYR A 51 20.45 3.02 4.94
N ILE A 52 19.47 3.05 4.02
CA ILE A 52 18.36 2.08 3.99
C ILE A 52 18.90 0.66 3.81
N GLN A 53 19.79 0.46 2.85
CA GLN A 53 20.40 -0.83 2.54
C GLN A 53 21.17 -1.37 3.74
N HIS A 54 22.07 -0.57 4.33
CA HIS A 54 22.86 -0.97 5.49
C HIS A 54 21.99 -1.42 6.67
N ARG A 55 20.90 -0.68 6.94
CA ARG A 55 19.96 -0.99 8.03
C ARG A 55 19.14 -2.23 7.75
N ALA A 56 18.70 -2.44 6.50
CA ALA A 56 18.05 -3.67 6.09
C ALA A 56 19.01 -4.86 6.20
N ASP A 57 20.28 -4.66 5.85
CA ASP A 57 21.29 -5.71 5.87
C ASP A 57 21.66 -6.19 7.27
N ALA A 58 21.57 -5.32 8.26
CA ALA A 58 21.77 -5.65 9.68
C ALA A 58 20.69 -6.58 10.26
N THR A 59 19.58 -6.83 9.56
CA THR A 59 18.51 -7.73 10.01
C THR A 59 18.57 -9.03 9.22
N GLN A 60 18.55 -10.19 9.87
CA GLN A 60 18.50 -11.48 9.16
C GLN A 60 17.08 -11.79 8.64
N CYS A 61 16.97 -12.57 7.56
CA CYS A 61 15.68 -13.03 7.07
C CYS A 61 14.97 -13.87 8.14
N GLY A 62 13.65 -13.65 8.30
CA GLY A 62 12.84 -14.28 9.35
C GLY A 62 12.95 -13.62 10.73
N GLN A 63 13.85 -12.64 10.92
CA GLN A 63 13.90 -11.85 12.14
C GLN A 63 13.07 -10.57 12.02
N PRO A 64 12.42 -10.11 13.09
CA PRO A 64 11.71 -8.83 13.09
C PRO A 64 12.68 -7.67 12.84
N LEU A 65 12.30 -6.75 11.95
CA LEU A 65 13.02 -5.51 11.71
C LEU A 65 12.88 -4.60 12.93
N LYS A 66 14.01 -4.18 13.51
CA LYS A 66 14.03 -3.19 14.59
C LYS A 66 14.03 -1.77 14.02
N MET A 67 12.88 -1.13 14.06
CA MET A 67 12.74 0.28 13.66
C MET A 67 12.97 1.20 14.86
N PRO A 68 13.92 2.15 14.77
CA PRO A 68 14.09 3.17 15.82
C PRO A 68 12.87 4.09 15.82
N LEU A 69 12.40 4.42 17.02
CA LEU A 69 11.34 5.40 17.28
C LEU A 69 11.95 6.62 18.00
N ALA A 70 11.21 7.73 18.02
CA ALA A 70 11.57 8.89 18.82
C ALA A 70 11.73 8.51 20.32
N GLY A 71 12.66 9.17 21.00
CA GLY A 71 12.91 8.94 22.43
C GLY A 71 13.65 7.63 22.75
N GLY A 72 14.45 7.10 21.82
CA GLY A 72 15.29 5.91 22.05
C GLY A 72 14.52 4.59 22.11
N ARG A 73 13.22 4.59 21.85
CA ARG A 73 12.40 3.39 21.76
C ARG A 73 12.67 2.66 20.45
N SER A 74 12.34 1.37 20.41
CA SER A 74 12.37 0.59 19.17
C SER A 74 11.08 -0.18 19.00
N MET A 75 10.69 -0.38 17.75
CA MET A 75 9.55 -1.18 17.34
C MET A 75 10.05 -2.40 16.58
N ALA A 76 9.55 -3.58 16.94
CA ALA A 76 9.77 -4.79 16.17
C ALA A 76 8.65 -4.91 15.12
N VAL A 77 9.06 -4.98 13.85
CA VAL A 77 8.15 -5.14 12.71
C VAL A 77 8.41 -6.51 12.08
N ASP A 78 7.40 -7.38 12.13
CA ASP A 78 7.40 -8.59 11.32
C ASP A 78 7.17 -8.21 9.85
N ILE A 79 8.14 -8.51 9.00
CA ILE A 79 8.14 -8.08 7.60
C ILE A 79 7.13 -8.84 6.75
N GLU A 80 6.88 -10.12 7.04
CA GLU A 80 5.87 -10.88 6.30
C GLU A 80 4.48 -10.46 6.73
N GLN A 81 4.27 -10.22 8.01
CA GLN A 81 3.02 -9.64 8.51
C GLN A 81 2.80 -8.23 7.94
N TYR A 82 3.83 -7.39 7.91
CA TYR A 82 3.80 -6.07 7.29
C TYR A 82 3.37 -6.17 5.82
N ALA A 83 3.91 -7.12 5.07
CA ALA A 83 3.58 -7.30 3.65
C ALA A 83 2.14 -7.80 3.45
N ARG A 84 1.69 -8.76 4.26
CA ARG A 84 0.32 -9.27 4.24
C ARG A 84 -0.70 -8.17 4.50
N THR A 85 -0.41 -7.28 5.44
CA THR A 85 -1.29 -6.17 5.85
C THR A 85 -1.05 -4.87 5.11
N PHE A 86 -0.10 -4.83 4.19
CA PHE A 86 0.15 -3.67 3.32
C PHE A 86 -1.13 -3.33 2.52
N PRO A 87 -1.42 -2.08 2.13
CA PRO A 87 -0.73 -0.86 2.49
C PRO A 87 -1.19 -0.28 3.83
N ASP A 88 -2.18 -0.86 4.52
CA ASP A 88 -2.58 -0.38 5.86
C ASP A 88 -1.39 -0.42 6.84
N SER A 89 -0.48 -1.40 6.68
CA SER A 89 0.76 -1.48 7.46
C SER A 89 1.73 -0.32 7.27
N TYR A 90 1.55 0.51 6.23
CA TYR A 90 2.30 1.76 6.12
C TYR A 90 2.02 2.71 7.29
N PHE A 91 0.75 2.77 7.73
CA PHE A 91 0.30 3.64 8.83
C PHE A 91 0.37 2.92 10.18
N ASP A 92 0.16 1.60 10.18
CA ASP A 92 0.25 0.75 11.37
C ASP A 92 1.20 -0.44 11.12
N PRO A 93 2.52 -0.26 11.30
CA PRO A 93 3.50 -1.30 10.99
C PRO A 93 3.39 -2.58 11.85
N GLN A 94 2.61 -2.56 12.94
CA GLN A 94 2.40 -3.73 13.81
C GLN A 94 1.03 -4.38 13.61
N ARG A 95 0.30 -3.97 12.56
CA ARG A 95 -1.03 -4.51 12.24
C ARG A 95 -0.98 -6.03 12.15
N SER A 96 -1.75 -6.70 13.01
CA SER A 96 -1.79 -8.16 13.11
C SER A 96 -2.85 -8.81 12.23
N SER A 97 -3.86 -8.05 11.79
CA SER A 97 -4.96 -8.58 10.98
C SER A 97 -4.88 -8.12 9.53
N GLU A 98 -4.88 -9.08 8.61
CA GLU A 98 -5.05 -8.81 7.17
C GLU A 98 -6.33 -8.02 6.92
N PRO A 99 -6.26 -6.94 6.13
CA PRO A 99 -7.45 -6.19 5.77
C PRO A 99 -8.45 -7.08 5.03
N ARG A 100 -9.68 -7.19 5.57
CA ARG A 100 -10.74 -8.08 5.05
C ARG A 100 -11.07 -7.79 3.60
N ASP A 101 -10.87 -6.56 3.17
CA ASP A 101 -11.04 -6.15 1.80
C ASP A 101 -10.18 -6.98 0.85
N PHE A 102 -9.02 -7.52 1.23
CA PHE A 102 -8.24 -8.35 0.32
C PHE A 102 -8.76 -9.78 0.10
N GLY A 103 -9.74 -10.25 0.88
CA GLY A 103 -10.44 -11.52 0.60
C GLY A 103 -9.52 -12.75 0.47
N GLY A 104 -8.38 -12.78 1.16
CA GLY A 104 -7.40 -13.88 1.07
C GLY A 104 -6.53 -13.89 -0.19
N LEU A 105 -6.60 -12.83 -1.02
CA LEU A 105 -5.73 -12.70 -2.19
C LEU A 105 -4.26 -12.61 -1.77
N SER A 106 -3.40 -13.30 -2.52
CA SER A 106 -1.95 -13.25 -2.31
C SER A 106 -1.39 -11.86 -2.59
N LEU A 107 -0.21 -11.55 -2.04
CA LEU A 107 0.47 -10.29 -2.30
C LEU A 107 0.70 -10.07 -3.81
N GLN A 108 1.02 -11.14 -4.55
CA GLN A 108 1.22 -11.09 -5.99
C GLN A 108 -0.07 -10.75 -6.74
N GLN A 109 -1.20 -11.37 -6.38
CA GLN A 109 -2.50 -11.05 -6.99
C GLN A 109 -2.89 -9.60 -6.72
N ARG A 110 -2.64 -9.12 -5.49
CA ARG A 110 -2.95 -7.74 -5.09
C ARG A 110 -2.06 -6.72 -5.79
N ALA A 111 -0.78 -7.03 -5.94
CA ALA A 111 0.16 -6.24 -6.73
C ALA A 111 -0.05 -6.38 -8.25
N GLY A 112 -0.82 -7.35 -8.72
CA GLY A 112 -1.22 -7.50 -10.13
C GLY A 112 -2.49 -6.73 -10.48
N ASN A 113 -3.39 -6.56 -9.51
CA ASN A 113 -4.70 -5.95 -9.72
C ASN A 113 -4.60 -4.42 -9.84
N ALA A 114 -4.96 -3.89 -11.02
CA ALA A 114 -4.97 -2.46 -11.30
C ALA A 114 -6.00 -1.73 -10.43
N CYS A 115 -7.17 -2.31 -10.15
CA CYS A 115 -8.22 -1.68 -9.34
C CYS A 115 -7.77 -1.34 -7.91
N ASN A 116 -6.72 -1.99 -7.40
CA ASN A 116 -6.16 -1.58 -6.11
C ASN A 116 -5.59 -0.14 -6.14
N SER A 117 -5.11 0.40 -7.28
CA SER A 117 -4.71 1.82 -7.36
C SER A 117 -5.88 2.78 -7.26
N VAL A 118 -7.02 2.44 -7.87
CA VAL A 118 -8.27 3.21 -7.77
C VAL A 118 -8.69 3.27 -6.32
N VAL A 119 -8.77 2.11 -5.67
CA VAL A 119 -9.19 1.97 -4.28
C VAL A 119 -8.35 2.83 -3.34
N TYR A 120 -7.03 2.80 -3.46
CA TYR A 120 -6.15 3.60 -2.59
C TYR A 120 -6.14 5.09 -2.92
N SER A 121 -6.41 5.47 -4.18
CA SER A 121 -6.49 6.88 -4.59
C SER A 121 -7.79 7.54 -4.11
N VAL A 122 -8.91 6.82 -4.15
CA VAL A 122 -10.25 7.39 -3.88
C VAL A 122 -10.72 7.21 -2.44
N LEU A 123 -10.13 6.25 -1.73
CA LEU A 123 -10.35 6.00 -0.31
C LEU A 123 -8.98 5.93 0.36
N PRO A 124 -8.36 7.10 0.60
CA PRO A 124 -6.99 7.15 1.09
C PRO A 124 -6.88 6.40 2.40
N LEU A 125 -5.70 5.84 2.59
CA LEU A 125 -5.35 5.13 3.79
C LEU A 125 -5.33 6.13 4.94
N GLY A 126 -6.29 5.98 5.86
CA GLY A 126 -6.44 6.89 6.98
C GLY A 126 -5.78 6.37 8.26
N GLY A 127 -5.60 7.28 9.22
CA GLY A 127 -5.00 7.00 10.52
C GLY A 127 -5.75 5.94 11.35
N THR A 128 -5.14 5.59 12.48
CA THR A 128 -5.50 4.47 13.38
C THR A 128 -6.85 4.61 14.11
N ASP A 129 -7.77 5.49 13.70
CA ASP A 129 -9.11 5.49 14.29
C ASP A 129 -9.85 4.22 13.82
N TRP A 130 -9.90 3.25 14.73
CA TRP A 130 -10.52 1.95 14.54
C TRP A 130 -11.99 2.07 14.09
N ARG A 131 -12.68 3.17 14.46
CA ARG A 131 -14.07 3.43 14.07
C ARG A 131 -14.21 3.58 12.56
N CYS A 132 -13.22 4.20 11.93
CA CYS A 132 -13.22 4.40 10.48
C CYS A 132 -12.56 3.26 9.71
N SER A 133 -11.71 2.44 10.35
CA SER A 133 -10.96 1.38 9.65
C SER A 133 -11.88 0.35 8.99
N SER A 134 -12.92 -0.13 9.68
CA SER A 134 -13.85 -1.11 9.09
C SER A 134 -14.73 -0.49 8.00
N LEU A 135 -15.15 0.77 8.16
CA LEU A 135 -15.96 1.48 7.18
C LEU A 135 -15.17 1.71 5.89
N ARG A 136 -13.92 2.19 6.01
CA ARG A 136 -13.00 2.35 4.88
C ARG A 136 -12.71 1.02 4.21
N ALA A 137 -12.44 -0.06 4.97
CA ALA A 137 -12.23 -1.39 4.38
C ALA A 137 -13.44 -1.86 3.56
N ASN A 138 -14.68 -1.70 4.07
CA ASN A 138 -15.88 -2.07 3.33
C ASN A 138 -16.07 -1.22 2.06
N ALA A 139 -15.85 0.10 2.16
CA ALA A 139 -15.92 1.00 1.00
C ALA A 139 -14.87 0.65 -0.06
N ARG A 140 -13.64 0.32 0.36
CA ARG A 140 -12.54 -0.13 -0.51
C ARG A 140 -12.88 -1.44 -1.22
N ALA A 141 -13.43 -2.42 -0.50
CA ALA A 141 -13.89 -3.67 -1.09
C ALA A 141 -14.96 -3.43 -2.16
N ARG A 142 -15.93 -2.55 -1.88
CA ARG A 142 -17.00 -2.17 -2.81
C ARG A 142 -16.45 -1.47 -4.06
N VAL A 143 -15.60 -0.46 -3.89
CA VAL A 143 -14.97 0.26 -5.01
C VAL A 143 -14.13 -0.67 -5.87
N ARG A 144 -13.40 -1.61 -5.25
CA ARG A 144 -12.64 -2.60 -6.02
C ARG A 144 -13.55 -3.47 -6.86
N GLY A 145 -14.62 -4.00 -6.27
CA GLY A 145 -15.60 -4.82 -6.99
C GLY A 145 -16.18 -4.09 -8.20
N LEU A 146 -16.59 -2.83 -8.01
CA LEU A 146 -17.08 -1.97 -9.09
C LEU A 146 -16.05 -1.80 -10.22
N CYS A 147 -14.79 -1.55 -9.88
CA CYS A 147 -13.73 -1.43 -10.86
C CYS A 147 -13.46 -2.74 -11.59
N GLU A 148 -13.44 -3.87 -10.89
CA GLU A 148 -13.21 -5.19 -11.50
C GLU A 148 -14.37 -5.60 -12.42
N ASP A 149 -15.61 -5.31 -12.02
CA ASP A 149 -16.79 -5.55 -12.85
C ASP A 149 -16.75 -4.70 -14.11
N GLU A 150 -16.33 -3.44 -13.99
CA GLU A 150 -16.20 -2.52 -15.12
C GLU A 150 -15.08 -2.93 -16.08
N LEU A 151 -13.92 -3.34 -15.56
CA LEU A 151 -12.84 -3.92 -16.36
C LEU A 151 -13.30 -5.18 -17.11
N ARG A 152 -14.05 -6.07 -16.43
CA ARG A 152 -14.62 -7.26 -17.09
C ARG A 152 -15.63 -6.87 -18.17
N ARG A 153 -16.45 -5.84 -17.94
CA ARG A 153 -17.44 -5.35 -18.90
C ARG A 153 -16.78 -4.77 -20.16
N GLN A 154 -15.68 -4.03 -20.01
CA GLN A 154 -15.02 -3.35 -21.13
C GLN A 154 -13.96 -4.20 -21.84
N HIS A 155 -13.21 -5.00 -21.09
CA HIS A 155 -12.05 -5.74 -21.61
C HIS A 155 -12.15 -7.26 -21.47
N GLY A 156 -13.26 -7.79 -20.95
CA GLY A 156 -13.46 -9.23 -20.73
C GLY A 156 -12.58 -9.84 -19.63
N SER A 157 -11.76 -9.05 -18.94
CA SER A 157 -10.87 -9.51 -17.88
C SER A 157 -10.55 -8.40 -16.88
N THR A 158 -10.01 -8.75 -15.71
CA THR A 158 -9.54 -7.79 -14.69
C THR A 158 -8.10 -7.32 -14.91
N GLY A 159 -7.44 -7.78 -15.98
CA GLY A 159 -6.06 -7.43 -16.33
C GLY A 159 -5.94 -6.28 -17.33
N GLY A 160 -7.08 -5.69 -17.74
CA GLY A 160 -7.12 -4.56 -18.67
C GLY A 160 -6.55 -3.27 -18.09
N GLU A 161 -6.33 -2.29 -18.97
CA GLU A 161 -5.87 -0.96 -18.58
C GLU A 161 -6.99 -0.17 -17.89
N LEU A 162 -6.65 0.67 -16.91
CA LEU A 162 -7.58 1.61 -16.30
C LEU A 162 -7.67 2.86 -17.19
N ASP A 163 -8.32 2.71 -18.34
CA ASP A 163 -8.51 3.81 -19.29
C ASP A 163 -9.64 4.78 -18.86
N THR A 164 -9.79 5.85 -19.63
CA THR A 164 -10.82 6.86 -19.38
C THR A 164 -12.24 6.28 -19.42
N GLY A 165 -12.49 5.27 -20.24
CA GLY A 165 -13.78 4.61 -20.34
C GLY A 165 -14.11 3.87 -19.05
N VAL A 166 -13.17 3.10 -18.51
CA VAL A 166 -13.30 2.40 -17.23
C VAL A 166 -13.51 3.42 -16.10
N GLY A 167 -12.76 4.53 -16.09
CA GLY A 167 -12.90 5.61 -15.13
C GLY A 167 -14.29 6.27 -15.15
N GLN A 168 -14.83 6.56 -16.34
CA GLN A 168 -16.17 7.13 -16.50
C GLN A 168 -17.26 6.17 -16.03
N GLY A 169 -17.14 4.88 -16.36
CA GLY A 169 -18.11 3.85 -15.97
C GLY A 169 -18.24 3.69 -14.45
N MET A 170 -17.16 3.90 -13.71
CA MET A 170 -17.17 3.77 -12.24
C MET A 170 -17.47 5.07 -11.47
N GLN A 171 -17.35 6.25 -12.11
CA GLN A 171 -17.31 7.54 -11.43
C GLN A 171 -18.48 7.76 -10.44
N ALA A 172 -19.73 7.58 -10.90
CA ALA A 172 -20.90 7.81 -10.06
C ALA A 172 -20.96 6.85 -8.86
N ALA A 173 -20.60 5.58 -9.09
CA ALA A 173 -20.62 4.54 -8.06
C ALA A 173 -19.50 4.75 -7.02
N VAL A 174 -18.32 5.21 -7.45
CA VAL A 174 -17.20 5.58 -6.56
C VAL A 174 -17.59 6.78 -5.69
N VAL A 175 -18.13 7.85 -6.29
CA VAL A 175 -18.59 9.04 -5.54
C VAL A 175 -19.65 8.65 -4.50
N SER A 176 -20.60 7.80 -4.87
CA SER A 176 -21.60 7.27 -3.93
C SER A 176 -20.97 6.48 -2.77
N ALA A 177 -19.97 5.64 -3.05
CA ALA A 177 -19.28 4.87 -2.02
C ALA A 177 -18.50 5.77 -1.03
N ILE A 178 -17.88 6.85 -1.51
CA ILE A 178 -17.19 7.83 -0.67
C ILE A 178 -18.19 8.62 0.17
N ALA A 179 -19.28 9.11 -0.44
CA ALA A 179 -20.31 9.89 0.25
C ALA A 179 -21.04 9.09 1.33
N ALA A 180 -21.05 7.76 1.25
CA ALA A 180 -21.62 6.89 2.27
C ALA A 180 -20.75 6.77 3.54
N LEU A 181 -19.49 7.22 3.50
CA LEU A 181 -18.65 7.28 4.69
C LEU A 181 -19.00 8.53 5.54
N PRO A 182 -19.03 8.41 6.88
CA PRO A 182 -19.07 9.56 7.77
C PRO A 182 -17.96 10.56 7.42
N GLU A 183 -18.19 11.86 7.62
CA GLU A 183 -17.21 12.91 7.30
C GLU A 183 -15.85 12.67 7.96
N ASP A 184 -15.84 12.27 9.23
CA ASP A 184 -14.62 11.91 9.98
C ASP A 184 -13.89 10.67 9.42
N CYS A 185 -14.58 9.88 8.59
CA CYS A 185 -14.08 8.65 7.98
C CYS A 185 -13.84 8.73 6.47
N ARG A 186 -14.20 9.85 5.83
CA ARG A 186 -13.74 10.18 4.49
C ARG A 186 -12.22 10.44 4.48
#